data_AF-A0A7C5NJF0-F1
#
_entry.id   AF-A0A7C5NJF0-F1
#
_cell.length_a   1.000
_cell.length_b   1.000
_cell.length_c   1.000
_cell.angle_alpha   90.00
_cell.angle_beta   90.00
_cell.angle_gamma   90.00
#
_symmetry.space_group_name_H-M   'P 1'
#
loop_
_entity.id
_entity.type
_entity.pdbx_description
1 polymer ?
#
loop_
_entity_poly.entity_id
_entity_poly.type
_entity_poly.pdbx_seq_one_letter_code
_entity_poly.pdbx_strand_id
1 'polypeptide(L)'
;MANLMDIFEQQMSGDLLNQIGSQFGINDPQKTQVATKSAFSVLMGALTKNATQGQGASILSSVLDRDHDGSILDDVAGYFTGSTQVSNPKTVDGAGILSHLLGNNSDSIFDQVANIAGIDKNSSASLLEKLAPIAMGMLGKVKKEQHLD
;
A
#
# COMPACT_ATOMS: atom_id res chain seq x y z
N MET A 1 -11.57 11.98 -14.17
CA MET A 1 -11.02 11.92 -12.81
C MET A 1 -10.72 10.47 -12.54
N ALA A 2 -9.46 10.08 -12.34
CA ALA A 2 -9.13 8.71 -11.99
C ALA A 2 -9.43 8.49 -10.51
N ASN A 3 -10.15 7.43 -10.17
CA ASN A 3 -10.32 7.03 -8.77
C ASN A 3 -9.07 6.28 -8.29
N LEU A 4 -8.82 6.26 -6.99
CA LEU A 4 -7.75 5.48 -6.37
C LEU A 4 -7.78 4.01 -6.81
N MET A 5 -8.98 3.44 -6.92
CA MET A 5 -9.16 2.06 -7.39
C MET A 5 -8.76 1.89 -8.85
N ASP A 6 -9.04 2.89 -9.71
CA ASP A 6 -8.67 2.83 -11.13
C ASP A 6 -7.14 2.87 -11.28
N ILE A 7 -6.48 3.76 -10.54
CA ILE A 7 -5.01 3.85 -10.50
C ILE A 7 -4.42 2.52 -9.97
N PHE A 8 -5.01 1.97 -8.92
CA PHE A 8 -4.57 0.69 -8.36
C PHE A 8 -4.71 -0.45 -9.37
N GLU A 9 -5.85 -0.58 -10.06
CA GLU A 9 -6.05 -1.62 -11.06
C GLU A 9 -5.15 -1.43 -12.30
N GLN A 10 -4.82 -0.20 -12.67
CA GLN A 10 -3.85 0.08 -13.73
C GLN A 10 -2.43 -0.33 -13.35
N GLN A 11 -2.02 -0.11 -12.11
CA GLN A 11 -0.69 -0.49 -11.63
C GLN A 11 -0.58 -2.00 -11.38
N MET A 12 -1.66 -2.63 -10.91
CA MET A 12 -1.74 -4.07 -10.64
C MET A 12 -2.05 -4.88 -11.90
N SER A 13 -1.15 -4.81 -12.88
CA SER A 13 -1.21 -5.63 -14.08
C SER A 13 -1.03 -7.12 -13.76
N GLY A 14 -1.46 -8.01 -14.67
CA GLY A 14 -1.31 -9.45 -14.49
C GLY A 14 0.14 -9.90 -14.26
N ASP A 15 1.09 -9.27 -14.95
CA ASP A 15 2.52 -9.57 -14.78
C ASP A 15 3.04 -9.15 -13.40
N LEU A 16 2.65 -7.95 -12.92
CA LEU A 16 3.02 -7.52 -11.57
C LEU A 16 2.39 -8.43 -10.50
N LEU A 17 1.13 -8.81 -10.65
CA LEU A 17 0.47 -9.75 -9.74
C LEU A 17 1.19 -11.11 -9.71
N ASN A 18 1.64 -11.62 -10.85
CA ASN A 18 2.42 -12.85 -10.89
C ASN A 18 3.78 -12.71 -10.18
N GLN A 19 4.44 -11.56 -10.32
CA GLN A 19 5.68 -11.23 -9.62
C GLN A 19 5.47 -11.12 -8.10
N ILE A 20 4.41 -10.44 -7.66
CA ILE A 20 4.00 -10.37 -6.25
C ILE A 20 3.80 -11.79 -5.71
N GLY A 21 3.04 -12.62 -6.41
CA GLY A 21 2.79 -14.00 -5.98
C GLY A 21 4.09 -14.78 -5.81
N SER A 22 4.99 -14.68 -6.79
CA SER A 22 6.29 -15.35 -6.76
C SER A 22 7.20 -14.84 -5.63
N GLN A 23 7.19 -13.53 -5.37
CA GLN A 23 8.03 -12.88 -4.36
C GLN A 23 7.58 -13.22 -2.93
N PHE A 24 6.27 -13.32 -2.70
CA PHE A 24 5.71 -13.60 -1.38
C PHE A 24 5.27 -15.05 -1.20
N GLY A 25 5.61 -15.96 -2.13
CA GLY A 25 5.27 -17.39 -2.01
C GLY A 25 3.78 -17.71 -2.19
N ILE A 26 3.00 -16.80 -2.77
CA ILE A 26 1.59 -17.00 -3.13
C ILE A 26 1.53 -17.59 -4.54
N ASN A 27 1.57 -18.91 -4.62
CA ASN A 27 1.63 -19.65 -5.89
C ASN A 27 0.30 -19.72 -6.67
N ASP A 28 -0.76 -19.10 -6.15
CA ASP A 28 -2.08 -19.08 -6.77
C ASP A 28 -2.42 -17.64 -7.21
N PRO A 29 -2.50 -17.37 -8.53
CA PRO A 29 -2.79 -16.05 -9.06
C PRO A 29 -4.10 -15.44 -8.55
N GLN A 30 -5.13 -16.26 -8.29
CA GLN A 30 -6.40 -15.79 -7.75
C GLN A 30 -6.22 -15.35 -6.30
N LYS A 31 -5.50 -16.14 -5.49
CA LYS A 31 -5.18 -15.73 -4.10
C LYS A 31 -4.33 -14.47 -4.06
N THR A 32 -3.35 -14.32 -4.95
CA THR A 32 -2.54 -13.11 -5.04
C THR A 32 -3.39 -11.89 -5.36
N GLN A 33 -4.31 -12.01 -6.32
CA GLN A 33 -5.23 -10.94 -6.69
C GLN A 33 -6.14 -10.55 -5.51
N VAL A 34 -6.74 -11.55 -4.83
CA VAL A 34 -7.59 -11.31 -3.65
C VAL A 34 -6.77 -10.68 -2.52
N ALA A 35 -5.60 -11.23 -2.20
CA ALA A 35 -4.70 -10.70 -1.17
C ALA A 35 -4.35 -9.24 -1.43
N THR A 36 -3.94 -8.91 -2.65
CA THR A 36 -3.52 -7.55 -3.02
C THR A 36 -4.70 -6.58 -2.92
N LYS A 37 -5.89 -6.96 -3.41
CA LYS A 37 -7.11 -6.14 -3.32
C LYS A 37 -7.58 -5.94 -1.86
N SER A 38 -7.55 -7.01 -1.06
CA SER A 38 -7.94 -6.97 0.35
C SER A 38 -6.97 -6.13 1.18
N ALA A 39 -5.67 -6.32 0.98
CA ALA A 39 -4.63 -5.51 1.61
C ALA A 39 -4.80 -4.02 1.27
N PHE A 40 -5.00 -3.69 0.00
CA PHE A 40 -5.26 -2.31 -0.42
C PHE A 40 -6.51 -1.71 0.25
N SER A 41 -7.62 -2.46 0.29
CA SER A 41 -8.87 -2.02 0.92
C SER A 41 -8.68 -1.74 2.43
N VAL A 42 -7.95 -2.61 3.11
CA VAL A 42 -7.58 -2.44 4.52
C VAL A 42 -6.74 -1.19 4.73
N LEU A 43 -5.72 -0.96 3.89
CA LEU A 43 -4.87 0.23 3.96
C LEU A 43 -5.69 1.51 3.75
N MET A 44 -6.60 1.54 2.77
CA MET A 44 -7.50 2.67 2.54
C MET A 44 -8.42 2.93 3.74
N GLY A 45 -8.95 1.86 4.35
CA GLY A 45 -9.75 1.95 5.57
C GLY A 45 -8.95 2.52 6.75
N ALA A 46 -7.71 2.07 6.93
CA ALA A 46 -6.81 2.57 7.97
C ALA A 46 -6.45 4.05 7.74
N LEU A 47 -6.15 4.45 6.51
CA LEU A 47 -5.87 5.84 6.15
C LEU A 47 -7.08 6.75 6.43
N THR A 48 -8.27 6.32 6.02
CA THR A 48 -9.52 7.05 6.29
C THR A 48 -9.76 7.21 7.80
N LYS A 49 -9.54 6.12 8.56
CA LYS A 49 -9.66 6.14 10.02
C LYS A 49 -8.64 7.09 10.68
N ASN A 50 -7.42 7.17 10.17
CA ASN A 50 -6.41 8.09 10.70
C ASN A 50 -6.72 9.54 10.31
N ALA A 51 -7.11 9.80 9.06
CA ALA A 51 -7.44 11.14 8.56
C ALA A 51 -8.59 11.79 9.36
N THR A 52 -9.56 10.98 9.82
CA THR A 52 -10.74 11.45 10.56
C THR A 52 -10.50 11.69 12.06
N GLN A 53 -9.32 11.38 12.59
CA GLN A 53 -9.01 11.53 14.02
C GLN A 53 -8.22 12.80 14.30
N GLY A 54 -8.81 13.75 15.03
CA GLY A 54 -8.11 14.93 15.55
C GLY A 54 -7.36 15.71 14.47
N GLN A 55 -6.02 15.75 14.56
CA GLN A 55 -5.13 16.41 13.58
C GLN A 55 -4.67 15.46 12.45
N GLY A 56 -5.23 14.26 12.35
CA GLY A 56 -4.78 13.20 11.47
C GLY A 56 -4.81 13.57 9.99
N ALA A 57 -5.81 14.34 9.53
CA ALA A 57 -5.84 14.85 8.15
C ALA A 57 -4.64 15.75 7.84
N SER A 58 -4.32 16.70 8.73
CA SER A 58 -3.19 17.63 8.55
C SER A 58 -1.83 16.93 8.62
N ILE A 59 -1.70 15.95 9.53
CA ILE A 59 -0.49 15.12 9.66
C ILE A 59 -0.31 14.27 8.41
N LEU A 60 -1.37 13.59 7.96
CA LEU A 60 -1.35 12.77 6.75
C LEU A 60 -1.02 13.64 5.53
N SER A 61 -1.68 14.79 5.38
CA SER A 61 -1.40 15.77 4.33
C SER A 61 0.08 16.16 4.27
N SER A 62 0.69 16.45 5.43
CA SER A 62 2.12 16.81 5.53
C SER A 62 3.07 15.65 5.21
N VAL A 63 2.70 14.43 5.62
CA VAL A 63 3.50 13.21 5.36
C VAL A 63 3.43 12.85 3.87
N LEU A 64 2.27 12.99 3.23
CA LEU A 64 2.12 12.77 1.80
C LEU A 64 3.00 13.73 1.00
N ASP A 65 3.02 15.02 1.34
CA ASP A 65 3.83 16.02 0.64
C ASP A 65 5.33 15.78 0.80
N ARG A 66 5.76 15.33 1.99
CA ARG A 66 7.19 15.14 2.29
C ARG A 66 7.74 13.81 1.81
N ASP A 67 6.97 12.75 2.00
CA ASP A 67 7.47 11.37 1.95
C ASP A 67 6.78 10.52 0.85
N HIS A 68 5.59 10.90 0.36
CA HIS A 68 4.79 10.07 -0.56
C HIS A 68 4.05 10.88 -1.64
N ASP A 69 4.78 11.70 -2.39
CA ASP A 69 4.23 12.59 -3.44
C ASP A 69 3.70 11.88 -4.70
N GLY A 70 3.86 10.55 -4.75
CA GLY A 70 3.46 9.70 -5.86
C GLY A 70 4.60 9.19 -6.74
N SER A 71 5.85 9.63 -6.54
CA SER A 71 6.98 9.21 -7.38
C SER A 71 7.25 7.70 -7.36
N ILE A 72 6.83 6.99 -6.31
CA ILE A 72 6.89 5.52 -6.24
C ILE A 72 6.09 4.83 -7.35
N LEU A 73 5.11 5.54 -7.94
CA LEU A 73 4.28 5.04 -9.02
C LEU A 73 4.96 5.11 -10.38
N ASP A 74 6.06 5.84 -10.50
CA ASP A 74 6.84 5.93 -11.74
C ASP A 74 7.59 4.61 -12.01
N ASP A 75 7.87 3.82 -10.97
CA ASP A 75 8.55 2.52 -11.05
C ASP A 75 8.06 1.52 -9.99
N VAL A 76 6.75 1.19 -10.03
CA VAL A 76 6.15 0.24 -9.08
C VAL A 76 6.80 -1.14 -9.16
N ALA A 77 7.10 -1.61 -10.38
CA ALA A 77 7.71 -2.92 -10.61
C ALA A 77 9.16 -2.96 -10.07
N GLY A 78 9.96 -1.92 -10.28
CA GLY A 78 11.28 -1.80 -9.68
C GLY A 78 11.20 -1.78 -8.15
N TYR A 79 10.21 -1.11 -7.58
CA TYR A 79 10.07 -1.01 -6.13
C TYR A 79 9.72 -2.37 -5.50
N PHE A 80 8.81 -3.13 -6.13
CA PHE A 80 8.49 -4.48 -5.70
C PHE A 80 9.72 -5.38 -5.75
N THR A 81 10.41 -5.39 -6.89
CA THR A 81 11.62 -6.21 -7.09
C THR A 81 12.84 -5.74 -6.27
N GLY A 82 12.77 -4.56 -5.65
CA GLY A 82 13.88 -3.96 -4.88
C GLY A 82 14.95 -3.30 -5.76
N SER A 83 14.65 -3.10 -7.04
CA SER A 83 15.55 -2.47 -8.02
C SER A 83 15.48 -0.93 -7.99
N THR A 84 14.40 -0.35 -7.46
CA THR A 84 14.25 1.11 -7.37
C THR A 84 15.12 1.70 -6.28
N GLN A 85 15.94 2.68 -6.66
CA GLN A 85 16.68 3.50 -5.72
C GLN A 85 15.81 4.70 -5.32
N VAL A 86 15.33 4.70 -4.09
CA VAL A 86 14.59 5.83 -3.51
C VAL A 86 15.53 6.78 -2.79
N SER A 87 15.38 8.07 -3.08
CA SER A 87 16.18 9.14 -2.46
C SER A 87 15.83 9.36 -0.99
N ASN A 88 14.59 9.06 -0.58
CA ASN A 88 14.11 9.17 0.79
C ASN A 88 13.76 7.77 1.33
N PRO A 89 14.49 7.25 2.34
CA PRO A 89 14.20 5.94 2.93
C PRO A 89 12.80 5.82 3.54
N LYS A 90 12.21 6.93 4.00
CA LYS A 90 10.86 6.94 4.59
C LYS A 90 9.78 6.61 3.56
N THR A 91 10.03 6.92 2.30
CA THR A 91 9.10 6.65 1.20
C THR A 91 8.83 5.16 1.04
N VAL A 92 9.77 4.30 1.45
CA VAL A 92 9.68 2.84 1.34
C VAL A 92 9.64 2.11 2.69
N ASP A 93 9.53 2.84 3.80
CA ASP A 93 9.45 2.27 5.15
C ASP A 93 8.05 1.70 5.41
N GLY A 94 7.75 0.59 4.77
CA GLY A 94 6.45 -0.07 4.87
C GLY A 94 6.07 -0.46 6.29
N ALA A 95 7.03 -0.98 7.06
CA ALA A 95 6.82 -1.35 8.45
C ALA A 95 6.50 -0.13 9.33
N GLY A 96 7.23 0.98 9.16
CA GLY A 96 6.95 2.24 9.85
C GLY A 96 5.58 2.81 9.49
N ILE A 97 5.22 2.81 8.21
CA ILE A 97 3.90 3.27 7.73
C ILE A 97 2.80 2.41 8.35
N LEU A 98 2.90 1.08 8.29
CA LEU A 98 1.91 0.19 8.89
C LEU A 98 1.80 0.40 10.40
N SER A 99 2.92 0.56 11.10
CA SER A 99 2.93 0.82 12.54
C SER A 99 2.15 2.10 12.87
N HIS A 100 2.32 3.16 12.08
CA HIS A 100 1.56 4.40 12.25
C HIS A 100 0.07 4.24 11.88
N LEU A 101 -0.25 3.54 10.78
CA LEU A 101 -1.62 3.43 10.29
C LEU A 101 -2.48 2.46 11.10
N LEU A 102 -1.92 1.30 11.44
CA LEU A 102 -2.65 0.20 12.08
C LEU A 102 -2.42 0.17 13.59
N GLY A 103 -1.32 0.76 14.08
CA GLY A 103 -0.92 0.72 15.47
C GLY A 103 -0.81 -0.72 15.97
N ASN A 104 -1.38 -0.95 17.16
CA ASN A 104 -1.37 -2.26 17.82
C ASN A 104 -2.25 -3.32 17.12
N ASN A 105 -2.98 -2.97 16.06
CA ASN A 105 -3.88 -3.90 15.36
C ASN A 105 -3.23 -4.59 14.16
N SER A 106 -1.96 -4.30 13.86
CA SER A 106 -1.25 -4.84 12.69
C SER A 106 -1.38 -6.36 12.60
N ASP A 107 -1.20 -7.08 13.72
CA ASP A 107 -1.30 -8.53 13.77
C ASP A 107 -2.69 -9.07 13.39
N SER A 108 -3.74 -8.45 13.93
CA SER A 108 -5.14 -8.80 13.60
C SER A 108 -5.46 -8.53 12.14
N ILE A 109 -4.90 -7.47 11.58
CA ILE A 109 -5.05 -7.11 10.17
C ILE A 109 -4.32 -8.10 9.25
N PHE A 110 -3.12 -8.54 9.65
CA PHE A 110 -2.37 -9.57 8.93
C PHE A 110 -3.16 -10.87 8.89
N ASP A 111 -3.74 -11.27 10.01
CA ASP A 111 -4.62 -12.45 10.10
C ASP A 111 -5.89 -12.28 9.26
N GLN A 112 -6.50 -11.09 9.25
CA GLN A 112 -7.70 -10.83 8.45
C GLN A 112 -7.43 -10.98 6.95
N VAL A 113 -6.36 -10.36 6.43
CA VAL A 113 -6.00 -10.46 5.01
C VAL A 113 -5.60 -11.89 4.65
N ALA A 114 -4.85 -12.58 5.52
CA ALA A 114 -4.48 -13.98 5.34
C ALA A 114 -5.71 -14.89 5.20
N ASN A 115 -6.69 -14.73 6.09
CA ASN A 115 -7.93 -15.50 6.09
C ASN A 115 -8.81 -15.21 4.86
N ILE A 116 -8.93 -13.94 4.46
CA ILE A 116 -9.74 -13.56 3.28
C ILE A 116 -9.14 -14.13 1.99
N ALA A 117 -7.82 -14.04 1.85
CA ALA A 117 -7.13 -14.48 0.64
C ALA A 117 -6.75 -15.96 0.64
N GLY A 118 -6.88 -16.65 1.78
CA GLY A 118 -6.46 -18.04 1.94
C GLY A 118 -4.94 -18.23 1.78
N ILE A 119 -4.16 -17.27 2.27
CA ILE A 119 -2.69 -17.27 2.29
C ILE A 119 -2.18 -17.34 3.73
N ASP A 120 -0.87 -17.52 3.93
CA ASP A 120 -0.29 -17.48 5.28
C ASP A 120 -0.10 -16.05 5.80
N LYS A 121 0.01 -15.92 7.13
CA LYS A 121 0.15 -14.64 7.83
C LYS A 121 1.43 -13.89 7.44
N ASN A 122 2.54 -14.58 7.21
CA ASN A 122 3.81 -13.93 6.89
C ASN A 122 3.78 -13.31 5.50
N SER A 123 3.19 -14.01 4.53
CA SER A 123 2.92 -13.50 3.18
C SER A 123 1.99 -12.30 3.22
N SER A 124 0.95 -12.35 4.05
CA SER A 124 0.02 -11.23 4.30
C SER A 124 0.75 -10.00 4.87
N ALA A 125 1.58 -10.19 5.91
CA ALA A 125 2.37 -9.12 6.51
C ALA A 125 3.34 -8.49 5.50
N SER A 126 4.11 -9.31 4.79
CA SER A 126 5.09 -8.86 3.78
C SER A 126 4.40 -8.10 2.63
N LEU A 127 3.23 -8.57 2.20
CA LEU A 127 2.43 -7.93 1.17
C LEU A 127 1.93 -6.56 1.65
N LEU A 128 1.38 -6.47 2.86
CA LEU A 128 0.91 -5.22 3.44
C LEU A 128 2.05 -4.21 3.62
N GLU A 129 3.22 -4.66 4.07
CA GLU A 129 4.41 -3.81 4.23
C GLU A 129 4.83 -3.23 2.89
N LYS A 130 4.86 -4.04 1.83
CA LYS A 130 5.23 -3.58 0.49
C LYS A 130 4.14 -2.70 -0.15
N LEU A 131 2.86 -2.99 0.09
CA LEU A 131 1.76 -2.20 -0.46
C LEU A 131 1.54 -0.86 0.25
N ALA A 132 1.92 -0.73 1.53
CA ALA A 132 1.69 0.49 2.30
C ALA A 132 2.32 1.76 1.67
N PRO A 133 3.60 1.76 1.26
CA PRO A 133 4.19 2.84 0.48
C PRO A 133 3.46 3.19 -0.81
N ILE A 134 2.98 2.18 -1.54
CA ILE A 134 2.28 2.36 -2.81
C ILE A 134 0.92 3.02 -2.56
N ALA A 135 0.17 2.53 -1.57
CA ALA A 135 -1.09 3.11 -1.15
C ALA A 135 -0.95 4.58 -0.75
N MET A 136 0.11 4.90 0.03
CA MET A 136 0.44 6.29 0.38
C MET A 136 0.81 7.12 -0.86
N GLY A 137 1.64 6.59 -1.76
CA GLY A 137 2.01 7.28 -3.00
C GLY A 137 0.83 7.53 -3.92
N MET A 138 -0.12 6.58 -4.04
CA MET A 138 -1.36 6.78 -4.77
C MET A 138 -2.21 7.90 -4.16
N LEU A 139 -2.32 7.92 -2.82
CA LEU A 139 -3.06 8.98 -2.14
C LEU A 139 -2.39 10.35 -2.32
N GLY A 140 -1.07 10.44 -2.21
CA GLY A 140 -0.33 11.69 -2.44
C GLY A 140 -0.40 12.17 -3.89
N LYS A 141 -0.34 11.24 -4.86
CA LYS A 141 -0.58 11.57 -6.27
C LYS A 141 -1.98 12.14 -6.48
N VAL A 142 -3.01 11.50 -5.93
CA VAL A 142 -4.40 11.97 -6.03
C VAL A 142 -4.57 13.34 -5.36
N LYS A 143 -3.99 13.53 -4.17
CA LYS A 143 -3.99 14.83 -3.47
C LYS A 143 -3.40 15.93 -4.35
N LYS A 144 -2.23 15.67 -4.96
CA LYS A 144 -1.52 16.59 -5.86
C LYS A 144 -2.31 16.89 -7.13
N GLU A 145 -2.91 15.88 -7.76
CA GLU A 145 -3.70 16.03 -8.99
C GLU A 145 -5.04 16.75 -8.74
N GLN A 146 -5.64 16.58 -7.57
CA GLN A 146 -6.90 17.21 -7.20
C GLN A 146 -6.74 18.58 -6.52
N HIS A 147 -5.50 19.05 -6.32
CA HIS A 147 -5.19 20.29 -5.59
C HIS A 147 -5.88 20.33 -4.21
N LEU A 148 -5.86 19.20 -3.50
CA LEU A 148 -6.42 19.09 -2.16
C LEU A 148 -5.37 19.59 -1.16
N ASP A 149 -5.67 20.69 -0.45
CA ASP A 149 -4.82 21.26 0.61
C ASP A 149 -5.09 20.59 1.98
#